data_AF-A0A250JPM6-F1
#
_entry.id   AF-A0A250JPM6-F1
#
_cell.length_a   1.000
_cell.length_b   1.000
_cell.length_c   1.000
_cell.angle_alpha   90.00
_cell.angle_beta   90.00
_cell.angle_gamma   90.00
#
_symmetry.space_group_name_H-M   'P 1'
#
loop_
_entity.id
_entity.type
_entity.pdbx_description
1 polymer ?
#
loop_
_entity_poly.entity_id
_entity_poly.type
_entity_poly.pdbx_seq_one_letter_code
_entity_poly.pdbx_strand_id
1 'polypeptide(L)'
;MSPEEQFHVEVLKLLLQVATVDGRVAHSEIEHILDTARGMSVPLPELAALTRCLQNNAPLPPPNMGILRTNPAAVVREAKALIASDGSVHAAEIELLRQIRELLGIVS
;
A
#
# COMPACT_ATOMS: atom_id res chain seq x y z
N MET A 1 -10.17 5.04 15.99
CA MET A 1 -9.69 5.12 14.60
C MET A 1 -10.65 5.99 13.82
N SER A 2 -10.15 7.04 13.18
CA SER A 2 -10.94 7.91 12.30
C SER A 2 -11.18 7.25 10.94
N PRO A 3 -12.17 7.72 10.15
CA PRO A 3 -12.37 7.23 8.78
C PRO A 3 -11.15 7.41 7.88
N GLU A 4 -10.37 8.48 8.09
CA GLU A 4 -9.13 8.75 7.35
C GLU A 4 -8.03 7.76 7.72
N GLU A 5 -7.83 7.50 9.02
CA GLU A 5 -6.87 6.49 9.49
C GLU A 5 -7.22 5.12 8.93
N GLN A 6 -8.51 4.76 8.94
CA GLN A 6 -8.98 3.51 8.36
C GLN A 6 -8.70 3.45 6.86
N PHE A 7 -8.98 4.53 6.13
CA PHE A 7 -8.69 4.60 4.70
C PHE A 7 -7.20 4.39 4.40
N HIS A 8 -6.30 5.08 5.11
CA HIS A 8 -4.85 4.92 4.92
C HIS A 8 -4.36 3.51 5.27
N VAL A 9 -4.92 2.88 6.30
CA VAL A 9 -4.63 1.48 6.64
C VAL A 9 -5.02 0.55 5.48
N GLU A 10 -6.19 0.75 4.87
CA GLU A 10 -6.63 -0.09 3.76
C GLU A 10 -5.82 0.16 2.47
N VAL A 11 -5.38 1.40 2.21
CA VAL A 11 -4.45 1.70 1.11
C VAL A 11 -3.13 0.98 1.31
N LEU A 12 -2.57 1.02 2.53
CA LEU A 12 -1.31 0.36 2.86
C LEU A 12 -1.42 -1.16 2.70
N LYS A 13 -2.51 -1.77 3.18
CA LYS A 13 -2.78 -3.21 2.98
C LYS A 13 -2.82 -3.59 1.50
N LEU A 14 -3.53 -2.81 0.69
CA LEU A 14 -3.61 -3.05 -0.76
C LEU A 14 -2.23 -2.98 -1.40
N LEU A 15 -1.46 -1.92 -1.12
CA LEU A 15 -0.13 -1.72 -1.68
C LEU A 15 0.82 -2.85 -1.30
N LEU A 16 0.88 -3.23 -0.01
CA LEU A 16 1.72 -4.33 0.47
C LEU A 16 1.32 -5.66 -0.14
N GLN A 17 0.01 -5.91 -0.33
CA GLN A 17 -0.45 -7.12 -0.99
C GLN A 17 0.02 -7.17 -2.45
N VAL A 18 -0.14 -6.09 -3.21
CA VAL A 18 0.33 -6.03 -4.61
C VAL A 18 1.86 -6.18 -4.69
N ALA A 19 2.60 -5.50 -3.80
CA ALA A 19 4.05 -5.56 -3.74
C ALA A 19 4.62 -6.95 -3.40
N THR A 20 3.84 -7.80 -2.72
CA THR A 20 4.29 -9.13 -2.30
C THR A 20 3.82 -10.27 -3.21
N VAL A 21 2.88 -10.02 -4.13
CA VAL A 21 2.23 -11.07 -4.94
C VAL A 21 3.18 -11.76 -5.92
N ASP A 22 4.08 -11.02 -6.59
CA ASP A 22 4.98 -11.59 -7.61
C ASP A 22 6.46 -11.59 -7.19
N GLY A 23 6.75 -11.14 -5.97
CA GLY A 23 8.10 -11.06 -5.41
C GLY A 23 9.04 -10.13 -6.18
N ARG A 24 8.53 -9.27 -7.06
CA ARG A 24 9.36 -8.36 -7.88
C ARG A 24 9.81 -7.13 -7.11
N VAL A 25 9.12 -6.78 -6.03
CA VAL A 25 9.48 -5.68 -5.14
C VAL A 25 10.53 -6.16 -4.14
N ALA A 26 11.65 -5.43 -4.06
CA ALA A 26 12.73 -5.75 -3.14
C ALA A 26 12.29 -5.54 -1.69
N HIS A 27 12.87 -6.29 -0.76
CA HIS A 27 12.58 -6.13 0.67
C HIS A 27 12.83 -4.69 1.16
N SER A 28 13.87 -4.03 0.64
CA SER A 28 14.19 -2.64 0.94
C SER A 28 13.10 -1.66 0.49
N GLU A 29 12.40 -1.94 -0.62
CA GLU A 29 11.27 -1.11 -1.07
C GLU A 29 10.05 -1.33 -0.17
N ILE A 30 9.86 -2.54 0.35
CA ILE A 30 8.79 -2.84 1.34
C ILE A 30 9.07 -2.12 2.67
N GLU A 31 10.31 -2.18 3.17
CA GLU A 31 10.73 -1.43 4.36
C GLU A 31 10.52 0.07 4.17
N HIS A 32 10.81 0.57 2.97
CA HIS A 32 10.58 1.95 2.60
C HIS A 32 9.10 2.35 2.66
N ILE A 33 8.20 1.53 2.09
CA ILE A 33 6.75 1.75 2.16
C ILE A 33 6.27 1.82 3.62
N LEU A 34 6.78 0.93 4.48
CA LEU A 34 6.43 0.92 5.90
C LEU A 34 6.95 2.15 6.64
N ASP A 35 8.13 2.65 6.29
CA ASP A 35 8.67 3.87 6.91
C ASP A 35 7.89 5.11 6.48
N THR A 36 7.56 5.24 5.19
CA THR A 36 6.71 6.32 4.68
C THR A 36 5.31 6.29 5.29
N ALA A 37 4.75 5.09 5.51
CA ALA A 37 3.47 4.94 6.19
C ALA A 37 3.46 5.47 7.64
N ARG A 38 4.62 5.54 8.33
CA ARG A 38 4.71 6.19 9.66
C ARG A 38 4.46 7.68 9.59
N GLY A 39 4.79 8.32 8.46
CA GLY A 39 4.54 9.73 8.20
C GLY A 39 3.11 10.03 7.74
N MET A 40 2.34 9.00 7.40
CA MET A 40 0.91 9.10 7.08
C MET A 40 0.05 8.87 8.32
N SER A 41 -1.26 9.15 8.24
CA SER A 41 -2.22 8.89 9.32
C SER A 41 -2.49 7.39 9.57
N VAL A 42 -1.49 6.51 9.45
CA VAL A 42 -1.61 5.08 9.77
C VAL A 42 -1.27 4.86 11.25
N PRO A 43 -2.20 4.30 12.05
CA PRO A 43 -1.93 4.05 13.46
C PRO A 43 -0.77 3.08 13.69
N LEU A 44 0.11 3.40 14.65
CA LEU A 44 1.27 2.55 15.00
C LEU A 44 0.92 1.07 15.28
N PRO A 45 -0.20 0.72 15.95
CA PRO A 45 -0.56 -0.68 16.17
C PRO A 45 -0.85 -1.44 14.86
N GLU A 46 -1.48 -0.78 13.88
CA GLU A 46 -1.77 -1.36 12.57
C GLU A 46 -0.47 -1.57 11.79
N LEU A 47 0.40 -0.57 11.77
CA LEU A 47 1.70 -0.68 11.13
C LEU A 47 2.53 -1.83 11.74
N ALA A 48 2.57 -1.92 13.08
CA ALA A 48 3.28 -3.00 13.78
C ALA A 48 2.69 -4.39 13.49
N ALA A 49 1.38 -4.51 13.22
CA ALA A 49 0.78 -5.76 12.79
C ALA A 49 1.23 -6.15 11.37
N LEU A 50 1.23 -5.20 10.44
CA LEU A 50 1.65 -5.42 9.05
C LEU A 50 3.14 -5.76 8.95
N THR A 51 4.00 -5.05 9.68
CA THR A 51 5.43 -5.36 9.76
C THR A 51 5.67 -6.78 10.29
N ARG A 52 4.92 -7.21 11.31
CA ARG A 52 5.01 -8.57 11.85
C ARG A 52 4.58 -9.63 10.83
N CYS A 53 3.57 -9.36 9.99
CA CYS A 53 3.20 -10.30 8.93
C CYS A 53 4.37 -10.52 7.97
N LEU A 54 4.99 -9.44 7.50
CA LEU A 54 6.11 -9.49 6.57
C LEU A 54 7.34 -10.17 7.17
N GLN A 55 7.70 -9.84 8.41
CA GLN A 55 8.85 -10.43 9.10
C GLN A 55 8.71 -11.95 9.32
N ASN A 56 7.48 -12.43 9.56
CA ASN A 56 7.21 -13.84 9.82
C ASN A 56 6.81 -14.62 8.57
N ASN A 57 6.86 -14.02 7.37
CA ASN A 57 6.28 -14.58 6.13
C ASN A 57 4.82 -15.06 6.33
N ALA A 58 4.08 -14.38 7.21
CA ALA A 58 2.69 -14.66 7.48
C ALA A 58 1.81 -13.91 6.45
N PRO A 59 0.62 -14.44 6.13
CA PRO A 59 -0.27 -13.78 5.20
C PRO A 59 -0.62 -12.36 5.68
N LEU A 60 -0.55 -11.40 4.75
CA LEU A 60 -1.04 -10.05 4.99
C LEU A 60 -2.56 -10.07 5.13
N PRO A 61 -3.14 -9.25 6.03
CA PRO A 61 -4.58 -9.10 6.10
C PRO A 61 -5.12 -8.50 4.79
N PRO A 62 -6.22 -9.03 4.23
CA PRO A 62 -6.76 -8.51 2.99
C PRO A 62 -7.27 -7.07 3.18
N PRO A 63 -7.12 -6.19 2.17
CA PRO A 63 -7.66 -4.84 2.21
C PRO A 63 -9.19 -4.87 2.07
N ASN A 64 -9.85 -3.92 2.73
CA ASN A 64 -11.26 -3.68 2.57
C ASN A 64 -11.53 -2.92 1.26
N MET A 65 -11.73 -3.69 0.18
CA MET A 65 -12.05 -3.14 -1.14
C MET A 65 -13.36 -2.32 -1.16
N GLY A 66 -14.27 -2.54 -0.22
CA GLY A 66 -15.49 -1.73 -0.08
C GLY A 66 -15.17 -0.28 0.26
N ILE A 67 -14.22 -0.05 1.18
CA ILE A 67 -13.74 1.30 1.54
C ILE A 67 -12.96 1.90 0.38
N LEU A 68 -12.03 1.16 -0.22
CA LEU A 68 -11.15 1.67 -1.27
C LEU A 68 -11.90 2.08 -2.54
N ARG A 69 -12.95 1.34 -2.91
CA ARG A 69 -13.78 1.66 -4.08
C ARG A 69 -14.66 2.90 -3.92
N THR A 70 -14.82 3.43 -2.70
CA THR A 70 -15.56 4.69 -2.51
C THR A 70 -14.82 5.89 -3.11
N ASN A 71 -13.48 5.84 -3.18
CA ASN A 71 -12.68 6.89 -3.78
C ASN A 71 -11.41 6.33 -4.46
N PRO A 72 -11.55 5.70 -5.63
CA PRO A 72 -10.45 5.03 -6.30
C PRO A 72 -9.31 5.99 -6.69
N ALA A 73 -9.63 7.26 -7.00
CA ALA A 73 -8.65 8.28 -7.32
C ALA A 73 -7.76 8.65 -6.12
N ALA A 74 -8.35 8.75 -4.92
CA ALA A 74 -7.58 8.96 -3.70
C ALA A 74 -6.66 7.77 -3.41
N VAL A 75 -7.12 6.53 -3.63
CA VAL A 75 -6.28 5.33 -3.43
C VAL A 75 -5.01 5.39 -4.29
N VAL A 76 -5.15 5.72 -5.58
CA VAL A 76 -3.99 5.84 -6.49
C VAL A 76 -3.05 6.96 -6.06
N ARG A 77 -3.58 8.09 -5.59
CA ARG A 77 -2.77 9.22 -5.10
C ARG A 77 -1.96 8.84 -3.86
N GLU A 78 -2.61 8.24 -2.86
CA GLU A 78 -1.95 7.83 -1.62
C GLU A 78 -0.95 6.69 -1.86
N ALA A 79 -1.30 5.71 -2.71
CA ALA A 79 -0.38 4.65 -3.10
C ALA A 79 0.87 5.20 -3.81
N LYS A 80 0.70 6.21 -4.67
CA LYS A 80 1.83 6.92 -5.29
C LYS A 80 2.69 7.64 -4.25
N ALA A 81 2.08 8.27 -3.25
CA ALA A 81 2.82 8.95 -2.19
C ALA A 81 3.63 7.97 -1.31
N LEU A 82 3.13 6.74 -1.11
CA LEU A 82 3.82 5.70 -0.35
C LEU A 82 5.05 5.13 -1.06
N ILE A 83 5.04 5.08 -2.39
CA ILE A 83 6.15 4.51 -3.18
C ILE A 83 7.13 5.56 -3.70
N ALA A 84 6.69 6.79 -3.97
CA ALA A 84 7.55 7.83 -4.55
C ALA A 84 8.30 8.62 -3.45
N SER A 85 9.48 8.14 -3.05
CA SER A 85 10.29 8.77 -2.00
C SER A 85 11.53 9.49 -2.48
N ASP A 86 12.14 9.07 -3.60
CA ASP A 86 13.43 9.59 -4.05
C ASP A 86 13.29 10.63 -5.18
N GLY A 87 12.05 11.02 -5.50
CA GLY A 87 11.73 11.94 -6.58
C GLY A 87 11.76 11.31 -7.98
N SER A 88 12.07 10.02 -8.09
CA SER A 88 12.06 9.25 -9.33
C SER A 88 11.01 8.15 -9.27
N VAL A 89 10.33 7.89 -10.38
CA VAL A 89 9.39 6.76 -10.48
C VAL A 89 10.09 5.60 -11.17
N HIS A 90 10.35 4.54 -10.43
CA HIS A 90 11.00 3.33 -10.97
C HIS A 90 9.99 2.46 -11.74
N ALA A 91 10.47 1.60 -12.65
CA ALA A 91 9.59 0.72 -13.44
C ALA A 91 8.72 -0.20 -12.56
N ALA A 92 9.23 -0.64 -11.41
CA ALA A 92 8.48 -1.43 -10.43
C ALA A 92 7.28 -0.64 -9.85
N GLU A 93 7.47 0.65 -9.56
CA GLU A 93 6.40 1.52 -9.05
C GLU A 93 5.30 1.76 -10.07
N ILE A 94 5.68 1.95 -11.35
CA ILE A 94 4.72 2.06 -12.45
C ILE A 94 3.85 0.81 -12.52
N GLU A 95 4.48 -0.36 -12.39
CA GLU A 95 3.80 -1.65 -12.45
C GLU A 95 2.88 -1.86 -11.22
N LEU A 96 3.32 -1.48 -10.02
CA LEU A 96 2.48 -1.50 -8.81
C LEU A 96 1.23 -0.62 -8.98
N LEU A 97 1.40 0.60 -9.47
CA LEU A 97 0.28 1.52 -9.70
C LEU A 97 -0.67 1.00 -10.79
N ARG A 98 -0.14 0.34 -11.83
CA ARG A 98 -0.93 -0.29 -12.87
C ARG A 98 -1.82 -1.40 -12.28
N GLN A 99 -1.24 -2.31 -11.49
CA GLN A 99 -1.98 -3.39 -10.83
C GLN A 99 -3.04 -2.86 -9.85
N ILE A 100 -2.73 -1.82 -9.08
CA ILE A 100 -3.70 -1.16 -8.18
C ILE A 100 -4.89 -0.60 -8.98
N ARG A 101 -4.64 0.06 -10.11
CA ARG A 101 -5.71 0.58 -10.98
C ARG A 101 -6.61 -0.53 -11.51
N GLU A 102 -6.03 -1.66 -11.93
CA GLU A 102 -6.78 -2.84 -12.38
C GLU A 102 -7.67 -3.41 -11.27
N LEU A 103 -7.15 -3.58 -10.05
CA LEU A 103 -7.90 -4.09 -8.89
C LEU A 103 -9.06 -3.17 -8.48
N LEU A 104 -8.89 -1.87 -8.68
CA LEU A 104 -9.91 -0.84 -8.43
C LEU A 104 -10.91 -0.70 -9.59
N GLY A 105 -10.69 -1.35 -10.73
CA GLY A 105 -11.53 -1.23 -11.92
C GLY A 105 -11.40 0.13 -12.62
N ILE A 106 -10.32 0.89 -12.34
CA ILE A 106 -10.01 2.16 -13.01
C ILE A 106 -9.18 1.83 -14.25
N VAL A 107 -9.81 1.17 -15.22
CA VAL A 107 -9.14 0.86 -16.49
C VAL A 107 -9.07 2.15 -17.31
N SER A 108 -7.87 2.54 -17.73
CA SER A 108 -7.61 3.52 -18.79
C SER A 108 -6.72 2.85 -19.82
#